data_AF-A0A7C3X8T9-F1
#
_entry.id   AF-A0A7C3X8T9-F1
#
_cell.length_a   1.000
_cell.length_b   1.000
_cell.length_c   1.000
_cell.angle_alpha   90.00
_cell.angle_beta   90.00
_cell.angle_gamma   90.00
#
_symmetry.space_group_name_H-M   'P 1'
#
loop_
_entity.id
_entity.type
_entity.pdbx_description
1 polymer ?
#
loop_
_entity_poly.entity_id
_entity_poly.type
_entity_poly.pdbx_seq_one_letter_code
_entity_poly.pdbx_strand_id
1 'polypeptide(L)' 'MGMDIPAETIICDGCKAGKRMCSYCFMCRVRECAVSREVPTCAHCEEYACRLLEACPGFNAGGKENLEAIRASL' A
#
# COMPACT_ATOMS: atom_id res chain seq x y z
N MET A 1 -5.65 5.75 21.04
CA MET A 1 -6.90 5.30 20.41
C MET A 1 -6.56 4.95 18.98
N GLY A 2 -6.36 3.66 18.68
CA GLY A 2 -6.11 3.18 17.33
C GLY A 2 -7.45 2.96 16.64
N MET A 3 -7.62 3.49 15.44
CA MET A 3 -8.79 3.22 14.61
C MET A 3 -8.67 1.78 14.11
N ASP A 4 -9.63 0.93 14.44
CA ASP A 4 -9.74 -0.41 13.89
C ASP A 4 -10.15 -0.25 12.41
N ILE A 5 -9.22 -0.57 11.50
CA ILE A 5 -9.47 -0.52 10.06
C ILE A 5 -9.59 -1.97 9.62
N PRO A 6 -10.80 -2.48 9.36
CA PRO A 6 -10.97 -3.86 8.97
C PRO A 6 -10.34 -4.09 7.58
N ALA A 7 -9.63 -5.20 7.41
CA ALA A 7 -8.86 -5.52 6.20
C ALA A 7 -9.71 -5.41 4.91
N GLU A 8 -10.98 -5.77 4.98
CA GLU A 8 -11.96 -5.66 3.88
C GLU A 8 -12.17 -4.22 3.37
N THR A 9 -11.91 -3.21 4.21
CA THR A 9 -12.03 -1.78 3.84
C THR A 9 -10.75 -1.22 3.21
N ILE A 10 -9.67 -2.00 3.17
CA ILE A 10 -8.40 -1.60 2.56
C ILE A 10 -8.49 -1.71 1.03
N ILE A 11 -8.80 -0.58 0.38
CA ILE A 11 -8.90 -0.48 -1.08
C ILE A 11 -7.56 -0.13 -1.77
N CYS A 12 -6.47 -0.76 -1.35
CA CYS A 12 -5.12 -0.48 -1.88
C CYS A 12 -4.77 -1.39 -3.06
N ASP A 13 -5.21 -1.05 -4.27
CA ASP A 13 -4.90 -1.81 -5.50
C ASP A 13 -3.53 -1.50 -6.11
N GLY A 14 -2.77 -0.60 -5.47
CA GLY A 14 -1.54 -0.07 -6.02
C GLY A 14 -1.66 1.39 -6.44
N CYS A 15 -0.55 2.10 -6.29
CA CYS A 15 -0.48 3.55 -6.46
C CYS A 15 -0.76 3.99 -7.90
N LYS A 16 -0.45 3.12 -8.89
CA LYS A 16 -0.73 3.34 -10.31
C LYS A 16 -2.04 2.71 -10.82
N ALA A 17 -2.78 1.95 -10.00
CA ALA A 17 -4.01 1.27 -10.45
C ALA A 17 -5.15 2.25 -10.81
N GLY A 18 -5.10 3.50 -10.28
CA GLY A 18 -5.87 4.66 -10.76
C GLY A 18 -7.39 4.63 -10.56
N LYS A 19 -7.99 3.46 -10.36
CA LYS A 19 -9.46 3.26 -10.44
C LYS A 19 -10.17 3.26 -9.09
N ARG A 20 -9.47 2.96 -7.98
CA ARG A 20 -10.03 2.95 -6.62
C ARG A 20 -9.07 3.66 -5.66
N MET A 21 -9.31 4.94 -5.39
CA MET A 21 -8.54 5.75 -4.43
C MET A 21 -9.49 6.36 -3.40
N CYS A 22 -9.23 6.14 -2.11
CA CYS A 22 -9.93 6.86 -1.03
C CYS A 22 -9.22 8.19 -0.73
N SER A 23 -9.85 9.04 0.08
CA SER A 23 -9.31 10.33 0.52
C SER A 23 -7.91 10.20 1.15
N TYR A 24 -7.66 9.09 1.85
CA TYR A 24 -6.35 8.80 2.44
C TYR A 24 -5.25 8.57 1.39
N CYS A 25 -5.59 8.06 0.19
CA CYS A 25 -4.61 7.86 -0.88
C CYS A 25 -3.92 9.17 -1.28
N PHE A 26 -4.60 10.32 -1.15
CA PHE A 26 -4.01 11.63 -1.45
C PHE A 26 -3.00 12.11 -0.39
N MET A 27 -3.09 11.61 0.84
CA MET A 27 -2.15 11.94 1.93
C MET A 27 -1.14 10.81 2.21
N CYS A 28 -1.23 9.71 1.47
CA CYS A 28 -0.40 8.54 1.68
C CYS A 28 1.04 8.80 1.20
N ARG A 29 1.99 8.93 2.13
CA ARG A 29 3.42 9.07 1.82
C ARG A 29 3.98 7.88 1.03
N VAL A 30 3.43 6.67 1.26
CA VAL A 30 3.80 5.47 0.49
C VAL A 30 3.45 5.63 -0.99
N ARG A 31 2.32 6.30 -1.30
CA ARG A 31 1.93 6.60 -2.69
C ARG A 31 2.90 7.55 -3.35
N GLU A 32 3.26 8.65 -2.68
CA GLU A 32 4.26 9.58 -3.19
C GLU A 32 5.58 8.86 -3.49
N CYS A 33 6.05 8.02 -2.57
CA CYS A 33 7.24 7.20 -2.77
C CYS A 33 7.12 6.26 -3.98
N ALA A 34 6.00 5.55 -4.11
CA ALA A 34 5.77 4.64 -5.23
C ALA A 34 5.69 5.36 -6.58
N VAL A 35 5.07 6.56 -6.62
CA VAL A 35 5.01 7.40 -7.82
C VAL A 35 6.40 7.91 -8.20
N SER A 36 7.17 8.43 -7.25
CA SER A 36 8.53 8.93 -7.48
C SER A 36 9.52 7.84 -7.92
N ARG A 37 9.33 6.60 -7.43
CA ARG A 37 10.12 5.43 -7.83
C ARG A 37 9.55 4.71 -9.05
N GLU A 38 8.44 5.21 -9.59
CA GLU A 38 7.73 4.66 -10.74
C GLU A 38 7.27 3.19 -10.59
N VAL A 39 7.23 2.66 -9.37
CA VAL A 39 6.78 1.29 -9.11
C VAL A 39 5.25 1.20 -9.15
N PRO A 40 4.67 0.16 -9.78
CA PRO A 40 3.22 0.02 -9.90
C PRO A 40 2.55 -0.21 -8.54
N THR A 41 3.18 -1.03 -7.69
CA THR A 41 2.75 -1.28 -6.30
C THR A 41 3.98 -1.43 -5.42
N CYS A 42 3.82 -1.30 -4.09
CA CYS A 42 4.93 -1.52 -3.15
C CYS A 42 5.47 -2.95 -3.22
N ALA A 43 4.68 -3.92 -3.70
CA ALA A 43 5.10 -5.28 -3.95
C ALA A 43 6.19 -5.37 -5.02
N HIS A 44 6.28 -4.40 -5.94
CA HIS A 44 7.33 -4.34 -6.96
C HIS A 44 8.56 -3.54 -6.50
N CYS A 45 8.56 -3.05 -5.26
CA CYS A 45 9.71 -2.33 -4.72
C CYS A 45 10.79 -3.34 -4.31
N GLU A 46 12.04 -3.06 -4.67
CA GLU A 46 13.20 -3.85 -4.28
C GLU A 46 13.45 -3.80 -2.76
N GLU A 47 13.12 -2.66 -2.13
CA GLU A 47 13.26 -2.46 -0.68
C GLU A 47 12.05 -2.98 0.14
N TYR A 48 11.18 -3.79 -0.46
CA TYR A 48 10.02 -4.33 0.26
C TYR A 48 10.43 -5.39 1.31
N ALA A 49 9.93 -5.36 2.55
CA ALA A 49 9.07 -4.35 3.17
C ALA A 49 9.91 -3.24 3.83
N CYS A 50 9.74 -1.99 3.39
CA CYS A 50 10.52 -0.86 3.89
C CYS A 50 9.85 -0.16 5.08
N ARG A 51 10.62 0.58 5.89
CA ARG A 51 10.09 1.34 7.05
C ARG A 51 8.93 2.27 6.72
N LEU A 52 8.92 2.88 5.54
CA LEU A 52 7.83 3.77 5.11
C LEU A 52 6.51 3.00 4.94
N LEU A 53 6.61 1.78 4.42
CA LEU A 53 5.46 0.89 4.24
C LEU A 53 5.00 0.32 5.58
N GLU A 54 5.91 -0.08 6.46
CA GLU A 54 5.60 -0.56 7.81
C GLU A 54 4.93 0.51 8.68
N ALA A 55 5.28 1.79 8.47
CA ALA A 55 4.65 2.92 9.12
C ALA A 55 3.25 3.25 8.56
N CYS A 56 2.83 2.61 7.47
CA CYS A 56 1.51 2.83 6.88
C CYS A 56 0.45 2.04 7.67
N PRO A 57 -0.55 2.70 8.28
CA PRO A 57 -1.59 2.00 9.03
C PRO A 57 -2.37 1.00 8.16
N GLY A 58 -2.60 1.32 6.88
CA GLY A 58 -3.25 0.40 5.94
C GLY A 58 -2.41 -0.85 5.60
N PHE A 59 -1.09 -0.82 5.80
CA PHE A 59 -0.24 -2.00 5.62
C PHE A 59 -0.45 -3.01 6.75
N ASN A 60 -0.43 -2.54 8.00
CA ASN A 60 -0.61 -3.39 9.19
C ASN A 60 -2.04 -3.88 9.38
N ALA A 61 -3.03 -3.17 8.83
CA ALA A 61 -4.45 -3.51 8.91
C ALA A 61 -4.92 -4.57 7.88
N GLY A 62 -4.03 -5.09 7.02
CA GLY A 62 -4.36 -6.11 6.01
C GLY A 62 -3.78 -5.82 4.62
N GLY A 63 -3.26 -4.62 4.37
CA GLY A 63 -2.57 -4.30 3.11
C GLY A 63 -1.31 -5.14 2.86
N LYS A 64 -0.68 -5.65 3.93
CA LYS A 64 0.45 -6.59 3.82
C LYS A 64 0.07 -7.85 3.04
N GLU A 65 -1.04 -8.50 3.38
CA GLU A 65 -1.46 -9.75 2.73
C GLU A 65 -1.71 -9.56 1.24
N ASN A 66 -2.33 -8.43 0.85
CA ASN A 66 -2.54 -8.08 -0.56
C ASN A 66 -1.21 -7.90 -1.30
N LEU A 67 -0.23 -7.23 -0.68
CA LEU A 67 1.08 -7.01 -1.29
C LEU A 67 1.88 -8.30 -1.38
N GLU A 68 1.86 -9.16 -0.36
CA GLU A 68 2.47 -10.49 -0.37
C GLU A 68 1.88 -11.36 -1.49
N ALA A 69 0.56 -11.36 -1.66
CA ALA A 69 -0.11 -12.13 -2.72
C ALA A 69 0.30 -11.65 -4.12
N ILE A 70 0.44 -10.33 -4.31
CA ILE A 70 0.97 -9.77 -5.56
C ILE A 70 2.42 -10.21 -5.76
N ARG A 71 3.27 -10.15 -4.71
CA ARG A 71 4.68 -10.59 -4.79
C ARG A 71 4.85 -12.05 -5.13
N ALA A 72 3.99 -12.92 -4.59
CA ALA A 72 4.02 -14.34 -4.90
C ALA A 72 3.66 -14.64 -6.37
N SER A 73 3.03 -13.68 -7.05
CA SER A 73 2.60 -13.78 -8.46
C SER A 73 3.51 -13.02 -9.44
N LEU A 74 4.59 -12.39 -8.95
CA LEU A 74 5.61 -11.68 -9.74
C LEU A 74 6.81 -12.58 -10.01
#